data_AF-A0A914DHE1-F1
#
_entry.id   AF-A0A914DHE1-F1
#
_cell.length_a   1.000
_cell.length_b   1.000
_cell.length_c   1.000
_cell.angle_alpha   90.00
_cell.angle_beta   90.00
_cell.angle_gamma   90.00
#
_symmetry.space_group_name_H-M   'P 1'
#
loop_
_entity.id
_entity.type
_entity.pdbx_description
1 polymer ?
#
loop_
_entity_poly.entity_id
_entity_poly.type
_entity_poly.pdbx_seq_one_letter_code
_entity_poly.pdbx_strand_id
1 'polypeptide(L)'
;MSKKFFGTAGTPYEDGYYHGKLIFPSDFPFKPPRILMLTPSGRFATNTALCFSISDHHPESWNPTWTVSTIIMGIVSFMNDEREQTYGSMNTPAENRRKHAKNSKKFNLKSSEFCQIFPDLVPVLSKKVKEEKTEETNSIDKEACSSESELEEAEYENQ
;
A
#
# COMPACT_ATOMS: atom_id res chain seq x y z
N MET A 1 -16.20 9.11 -1.01
CA MET A 1 -15.21 9.83 -0.20
C MET A 1 -13.85 9.13 -0.29
N SER A 2 -12.80 9.82 -0.72
CA SER A 2 -11.44 9.28 -0.76
C SER A 2 -10.77 9.34 0.61
N LYS A 3 -10.01 8.30 0.94
CA LYS A 3 -9.28 8.16 2.19
C LYS A 3 -7.88 7.61 1.94
N LYS A 4 -6.97 7.95 2.83
CA LYS A 4 -5.60 7.46 2.82
C LYS A 4 -5.27 6.80 4.14
N PHE A 5 -4.41 5.80 4.11
CA PHE A 5 -3.85 5.17 5.29
C PHE A 5 -2.44 4.64 4.96
N PHE A 6 -1.67 4.36 6.00
CA PHE A 6 -0.27 3.95 5.89
C PHE A 6 -0.15 2.48 6.29
N GLY A 7 0.79 1.78 5.66
CA GLY A 7 1.12 0.42 6.07
C GLY A 7 1.72 0.38 7.47
N THR A 8 1.49 -0.75 8.16
CA THR A 8 1.95 -0.95 9.54
C THR A 8 3.42 -1.36 9.55
N ALA A 9 4.20 -0.82 10.49
CA ALA A 9 5.60 -1.19 10.68
C ALA A 9 5.75 -2.68 11.02
N GLY A 10 6.82 -3.32 10.54
CA GLY A 10 7.07 -4.75 10.72
C GLY A 10 6.21 -5.66 9.84
N THR A 11 5.37 -5.11 8.96
CA THR A 11 4.51 -5.91 8.05
C THR A 11 5.00 -5.83 6.60
N PRO A 12 4.52 -6.69 5.69
CA PRO A 12 4.83 -6.57 4.26
C PRO A 12 4.37 -5.24 3.62
N TYR A 13 3.57 -4.45 4.34
CA TYR A 13 2.98 -3.21 3.87
C TYR A 13 3.71 -1.96 4.36
N GLU A 14 4.70 -2.14 5.24
CA GLU A 14 5.52 -1.06 5.79
C GLU A 14 6.00 -0.07 4.71
N ASP A 15 6.01 1.21 5.07
CA ASP A 15 6.28 2.34 4.17
C ASP A 15 5.35 2.49 2.95
N GLY A 16 4.30 1.67 2.87
CA GLY A 16 3.24 1.77 1.87
C GLY A 16 2.27 2.91 2.16
N TYR A 17 1.84 3.59 1.09
CA TYR A 17 0.84 4.65 1.11
C TYR A 17 -0.37 4.19 0.30
N TYR A 18 -1.49 3.98 0.95
CA TYR A 18 -2.66 3.39 0.32
C TYR A 18 -3.80 4.39 0.22
N HIS A 19 -4.33 4.53 -0.99
CA HIS A 19 -5.53 5.29 -1.31
C HIS A 19 -6.70 4.32 -1.43
N GLY A 20 -7.74 4.56 -0.64
CA GLY A 20 -9.01 3.86 -0.70
C GLY A 20 -10.19 4.80 -0.92
N LYS A 21 -11.35 4.24 -1.25
CA LYS A 21 -12.60 4.98 -1.48
C LYS A 21 -13.73 4.34 -0.70
N LEU A 22 -14.41 5.16 0.10
CA LEU A 22 -15.65 4.82 0.78
C LEU A 22 -16.83 5.40 -0.02
N ILE A 23 -17.75 4.55 -0.46
CA ILE A 23 -18.97 4.96 -1.16
C ILE A 23 -20.12 4.75 -0.19
N PHE A 24 -20.65 5.87 0.32
CA PHE A 24 -21.76 5.85 1.28
C PHE A 24 -23.10 5.74 0.53
N PRO A 25 -23.97 4.81 0.93
CA PRO A 25 -25.33 4.76 0.42
C PRO A 25 -26.17 5.94 0.95
N SER A 26 -27.36 6.17 0.37
CA SER A 26 -28.26 7.26 0.76
C SER A 26 -28.82 7.13 2.18
N ASP A 27 -28.79 5.92 2.74
CA ASP A 27 -29.28 5.58 4.08
C ASP A 27 -28.15 5.34 5.10
N PHE A 28 -26.92 5.78 4.81
CA PHE A 28 -25.85 5.85 5.82
C PHE A 28 -26.27 6.79 6.98
N PRO A 29 -26.07 6.42 8.27
CA PRO A 29 -25.27 5.31 8.77
C PRO A 29 -26.04 4.00 9.05
N PHE A 30 -27.30 3.88 8.65
CA PHE A 30 -28.07 2.64 8.86
C PHE A 30 -27.59 1.48 7.97
N LYS A 31 -27.02 1.79 6.81
CA LYS A 31 -26.25 0.83 6.00
C LYS A 31 -24.77 1.18 5.96
N PRO A 32 -23.88 0.18 5.91
CA PRO A 32 -22.44 0.37 5.79
C PRO A 32 -22.04 0.98 4.44
N PRO A 33 -20.85 1.60 4.34
CA PRO A 33 -20.30 2.01 3.06
C PRO A 33 -19.75 0.82 2.25
N ARG A 34 -19.73 0.97 0.93
CA ARG A 34 -18.90 0.14 0.05
C ARG A 34 -17.45 0.63 0.11
N ILE A 35 -16.52 -0.30 0.28
CA ILE A 35 -15.09 -0.03 0.46
C ILE A 35 -14.33 -0.51 -0.78
N LEU A 36 -13.46 0.33 -1.32
CA LEU A 36 -12.59 0.01 -2.45
C LEU A 36 -11.13 0.35 -2.12
N MET A 37 -10.21 -0.52 -2.54
CA MET A 37 -8.79 -0.21 -2.62
C MET A 37 -8.46 0.38 -3.99
N LEU A 38 -7.73 1.50 -4.05
CA LEU A 38 -7.31 2.09 -5.33
C LEU A 38 -5.81 1.84 -5.58
N THR A 39 -4.99 1.97 -4.54
CA THR A 39 -3.56 1.66 -4.65
C THR A 39 -3.33 0.14 -4.62
N PRO A 40 -2.59 -0.45 -5.57
CA PRO A 40 -2.22 -1.86 -5.52
C PRO A 40 -1.47 -2.20 -4.24
N SER A 41 -2.01 -3.12 -3.43
CA SER A 41 -1.40 -3.57 -2.18
C SER A 41 -0.90 -5.02 -2.21
N GLY A 42 -1.36 -5.82 -3.17
CA GLY A 42 -1.18 -7.28 -3.17
C GLY A 42 -2.03 -8.01 -2.11
N ARG A 43 -2.81 -7.28 -1.31
CA ARG A 43 -3.74 -7.86 -0.34
C ARG A 43 -5.18 -7.80 -0.81
N PHE A 44 -5.54 -6.70 -1.46
CA PHE A 44 -6.88 -6.45 -1.94
C PHE A 44 -6.83 -6.08 -3.43
N ALA A 45 -7.73 -6.66 -4.22
CA ALA A 45 -7.92 -6.33 -5.61
C ALA A 45 -8.38 -4.88 -5.74
N THR A 46 -7.72 -4.12 -6.61
CA THR A 46 -8.03 -2.71 -6.81
C THR A 46 -9.38 -2.53 -7.51
N ASN A 47 -10.12 -1.49 -7.15
CA ASN A 47 -11.45 -1.16 -7.70
C ASN A 47 -12.51 -2.27 -7.51
N THR A 48 -12.21 -3.28 -6.69
CA THR A 48 -13.15 -4.34 -6.31
C THR A 48 -13.73 -4.03 -4.93
N ALA A 49 -15.03 -4.33 -4.74
CA ALA A 49 -15.66 -4.21 -3.44
C ALA A 49 -14.95 -5.11 -2.43
N LEU A 50 -14.66 -4.59 -1.23
CA LEU A 50 -14.13 -5.38 -0.12
C LEU A 50 -15.25 -5.68 0.88
N CYS A 51 -15.39 -6.95 1.25
CA CYS A 51 -16.50 -7.41 2.08
C CYS A 51 -16.05 -7.78 3.51
N PHE A 52 -15.77 -6.79 4.35
CA PHE A 52 -15.51 -7.04 5.77
C PHE A 52 -16.80 -7.29 6.56
N SER A 53 -16.70 -7.83 7.78
CA SER A 53 -17.79 -7.81 8.78
C SER A 53 -18.31 -6.40 9.07
N ILE A 54 -17.52 -5.39 8.70
CA ILE A 54 -17.83 -3.96 8.79
C ILE A 54 -18.33 -3.32 7.47
N SER A 55 -18.77 -4.14 6.50
CA SER A 55 -19.18 -3.70 5.15
C SER A 55 -20.55 -4.25 4.74
N ASP A 56 -21.06 -3.82 3.58
CA ASP A 56 -22.41 -4.09 3.01
C ASP A 56 -22.79 -5.56 2.79
N HIS A 57 -21.88 -6.50 3.01
CA HIS A 57 -22.18 -7.94 2.90
C HIS A 57 -22.69 -8.57 4.21
N HIS A 58 -22.62 -7.89 5.35
CA HIS A 58 -23.16 -8.37 6.63
C HIS A 58 -23.91 -7.25 7.39
N PRO A 59 -25.13 -6.89 6.96
CA PRO A 59 -25.92 -5.85 7.62
C PRO A 59 -26.15 -6.12 9.12
N GLU A 60 -26.22 -7.39 9.51
CA GLU A 60 -26.42 -7.82 10.89
C GLU A 60 -25.21 -7.54 11.80
N SER A 61 -24.02 -7.47 11.24
CA SER A 61 -22.77 -7.19 11.96
C SER A 61 -22.40 -5.70 11.94
N TRP A 62 -23.13 -4.89 11.17
CA TRP A 62 -22.87 -3.46 11.06
C TRP A 62 -23.36 -2.70 12.29
N ASN A 63 -22.49 -1.84 12.83
CA ASN A 63 -22.88 -0.91 13.87
C ASN A 63 -22.93 0.53 13.32
N PRO A 64 -24.12 1.17 13.25
CA PRO A 64 -24.28 2.56 12.82
C PRO A 64 -23.46 3.60 13.60
N THR A 65 -22.97 3.24 14.79
CA THR A 65 -22.12 4.14 15.59
C THR A 65 -20.65 4.12 15.16
N TRP A 66 -20.25 3.23 14.24
CA TRP A 66 -18.88 3.19 13.75
C TRP A 66 -18.53 4.41 12.91
N THR A 67 -17.48 5.09 13.35
CA THR A 67 -16.96 6.27 12.65
C THR A 67 -16.19 5.86 11.40
N VAL A 68 -15.95 6.83 10.50
CA VAL A 68 -15.03 6.64 9.39
C VAL A 68 -13.64 6.19 9.87
N SER A 69 -13.16 6.70 11.00
CA SER A 69 -11.89 6.25 11.59
C SER A 69 -11.92 4.78 11.98
N THR A 70 -13.02 4.32 12.58
CA THR A 70 -13.23 2.90 12.93
C THR A 70 -13.20 2.02 11.68
N ILE A 71 -13.83 2.47 10.59
CA ILE A 71 -13.80 1.75 9.30
C ILE A 71 -12.36 1.62 8.77
N ILE A 72 -11.60 2.73 8.75
CA ILE A 72 -10.21 2.70 8.28
C ILE A 72 -9.33 1.80 9.15
N MET A 73 -9.53 1.83 10.46
CA MET A 73 -8.82 0.97 11.40
C MET A 73 -9.12 -0.52 11.15
N GLY A 74 -10.38 -0.85 10.83
CA GLY A 74 -10.77 -2.19 10.41
C GLY A 74 -10.07 -2.62 9.12
N ILE A 75 -10.01 -1.75 8.09
CA ILE A 75 -9.28 -2.04 6.84
C ILE A 75 -7.81 -2.36 7.12
N VAL A 76 -7.14 -1.56 7.96
CA VAL A 76 -5.72 -1.78 8.33
C VAL A 76 -5.57 -3.09 9.10
N SER A 77 -6.49 -3.42 10.01
CA SER A 77 -6.50 -4.70 10.71
C SER A 77 -6.59 -5.88 9.75
N PHE A 78 -7.57 -5.88 8.83
CA PHE A 78 -7.74 -6.93 7.82
C PHE A 78 -6.57 -7.00 6.82
N MET A 79 -5.89 -5.89 6.60
CA MET A 79 -4.71 -5.85 5.75
C MET A 79 -3.58 -6.69 6.35
N ASN A 80 -3.41 -6.62 7.67
CA ASN A 80 -2.36 -7.31 8.42
C ASN A 80 -2.72 -8.74 8.84
N ASP A 81 -4.00 -9.11 8.82
CA ASP A 81 -4.42 -10.49 9.08
C ASP A 81 -4.24 -11.35 7.82
N GLU A 82 -3.33 -12.30 7.87
CA GLU A 82 -3.05 -13.22 6.76
C GLU A 82 -4.01 -14.42 6.69
N ARG A 83 -4.75 -14.71 7.77
CA ARG A 83 -5.64 -15.87 7.87
C ARG A 83 -7.03 -15.55 7.32
N GLU A 84 -7.48 -14.32 7.57
CA GLU A 84 -8.76 -13.81 7.06
C GLU A 84 -8.77 -13.76 5.53
N GLN A 85 -9.81 -14.28 4.89
CA GLN A 85 -10.03 -14.15 3.45
C GLN A 85 -11.43 -13.59 3.23
N THR A 86 -11.51 -12.52 2.46
CA THR A 86 -12.77 -11.88 2.12
C THR A 86 -12.89 -11.74 0.61
N TYR A 87 -14.10 -11.47 0.13
CA TYR A 87 -14.31 -11.04 -1.25
C TYR A 87 -13.42 -9.82 -1.55
N GLY A 88 -12.71 -9.91 -2.68
CA GLY A 88 -11.72 -8.91 -3.08
C GLY A 88 -10.33 -9.13 -2.48
N SER A 89 -10.10 -10.12 -1.61
CA SER A 89 -8.75 -10.50 -1.16
C SER A 89 -7.90 -11.13 -2.27
N MET A 90 -6.58 -10.99 -2.14
CA MET A 90 -5.57 -11.58 -3.02
C MET A 90 -4.57 -12.43 -2.22
N ASN A 91 -4.10 -13.51 -2.85
CA ASN A 91 -3.08 -14.42 -2.31
C ASN A 91 -1.68 -14.11 -2.90
N THR A 92 -1.27 -12.85 -2.83
CA THR A 92 0.07 -12.44 -3.27
C THR A 92 1.11 -12.72 -2.17
N PRO A 93 2.28 -13.31 -2.49
CA PRO A 93 3.36 -13.54 -1.51
C PRO A 93 3.85 -12.25 -0.86
N ALA A 94 4.35 -12.35 0.38
CA ALA A 94 4.82 -11.21 1.17
C ALA A 94 5.88 -10.37 0.44
N GLU A 95 6.81 -10.99 -0.28
CA GLU A 95 7.83 -10.29 -1.08
C GLU A 95 7.20 -9.35 -2.13
N ASN A 96 6.19 -9.84 -2.85
CA ASN A 96 5.50 -9.04 -3.85
C ASN A 96 4.62 -7.94 -3.21
N ARG A 97 4.06 -8.19 -2.02
CA ARG A 97 3.38 -7.15 -1.22
C ARG A 97 4.35 -6.03 -0.82
N ARG A 98 5.59 -6.35 -0.44
CA ARG A 98 6.64 -5.35 -0.18
C ARG A 98 6.98 -4.54 -1.44
N LYS A 99 7.04 -5.18 -2.61
CA LYS A 99 7.20 -4.47 -3.90
C LYS A 99 6.02 -3.51 -4.16
N HIS A 100 4.79 -3.91 -3.84
CA HIS A 100 3.63 -3.01 -3.92
C HIS A 100 3.73 -1.84 -2.94
N ALA A 101 4.15 -2.08 -1.69
CA ALA A 101 4.36 -1.03 -0.69
C ALA A 101 5.39 0.01 -1.16
N LYS A 102 6.55 -0.42 -1.66
CA LYS A 102 7.57 0.46 -2.24
C LYS A 102 7.01 1.29 -3.41
N ASN A 103 6.31 0.66 -4.34
CA ASN A 103 5.78 1.32 -5.53
C ASN A 103 4.56 2.23 -5.28
N SER A 104 3.91 2.10 -4.12
CA SER A 104 2.67 2.80 -3.79
C SER A 104 2.77 4.32 -3.91
N LYS A 105 3.89 4.91 -3.47
CA LYS A 105 4.14 6.36 -3.51
C LYS A 105 4.15 6.87 -4.95
N LYS A 106 4.94 6.22 -5.82
CA LYS A 106 5.04 6.53 -7.25
C LYS A 106 3.72 6.30 -7.98
N PHE A 107 2.98 5.25 -7.60
CA PHE A 107 1.66 4.98 -8.17
C PHE A 107 0.67 6.12 -7.83
N ASN A 108 0.60 6.51 -6.57
CA ASN A 108 -0.33 7.55 -6.11
C ASN A 108 -0.01 8.92 -6.72
N LEU A 109 1.26 9.29 -6.87
CA LEU A 109 1.68 10.55 -7.51
C LEU A 109 1.28 10.66 -8.98
N LYS A 110 1.01 9.53 -9.67
CA LYS A 110 0.50 9.52 -11.05
C LYS A 110 -1.01 9.68 -11.11
N SER A 111 -1.72 9.47 -10.01
CA SER A 111 -3.17 9.59 -9.96
C SER A 111 -3.57 11.05 -9.77
N SER A 112 -4.24 11.63 -10.78
CA SER A 112 -4.79 12.99 -10.69
C SER A 112 -5.77 13.13 -9.52
N GLU A 113 -6.62 12.13 -9.28
CA GLU A 113 -7.56 12.13 -8.15
C GLU A 113 -6.81 12.17 -6.81
N PHE A 114 -5.74 11.39 -6.65
CA PHE A 114 -4.95 11.39 -5.42
C PHE A 114 -4.30 12.75 -5.18
N CYS A 115 -3.65 13.31 -6.19
CA CYS A 115 -2.96 14.60 -6.08
C CYS A 115 -3.92 15.76 -5.79
N GLN A 116 -5.13 15.74 -6.35
CA GLN A 116 -6.15 16.75 -6.08
C GLN A 116 -6.72 16.64 -4.65
N ILE A 117 -6.93 15.42 -4.16
CA ILE A 117 -7.57 15.20 -2.85
C ILE A 117 -6.57 15.31 -1.69
N PHE A 118 -5.30 14.97 -1.92
CA PHE A 118 -4.24 14.99 -0.90
C PHE A 118 -3.03 15.84 -1.31
N PRO A 119 -3.22 17.13 -1.63
CA PRO A 119 -2.15 18.00 -2.13
C PRO A 119 -0.97 18.09 -1.17
N ASP A 120 -1.22 18.12 0.15
CA ASP A 120 -0.18 18.21 1.18
C ASP A 120 0.79 17.01 1.19
N LEU A 121 0.34 15.85 0.70
CA LEU A 121 1.21 14.67 0.61
C LEU A 121 2.06 14.65 -0.65
N VAL A 122 1.66 15.33 -1.73
CA VAL A 122 2.40 15.34 -2.99
C VAL A 122 3.88 15.73 -2.80
N PRO A 123 4.24 16.82 -2.09
CA PRO A 123 5.65 17.16 -1.88
C PRO A 123 6.38 16.13 -1.01
N VAL A 124 5.72 15.61 0.03
CA VAL A 124 6.31 14.60 0.94
C VAL A 124 6.63 13.32 0.19
N LEU A 125 5.69 12.81 -0.61
CA LEU A 125 5.90 11.59 -1.39
C LEU A 125 6.92 11.80 -2.50
N SER A 126 6.92 12.96 -3.14
CA SER A 126 7.88 13.29 -4.20
C SER A 126 9.31 13.34 -3.66
N LYS A 127 9.50 13.81 -2.42
CA LYS A 127 10.79 13.78 -1.73
C LYS A 127 11.21 12.34 -1.43
N LYS A 128 10.35 11.54 -0.80
CA LYS A 128 10.64 10.12 -0.48
C LYS A 128 11.01 9.29 -1.72
N VAL A 129 10.29 9.47 -2.82
CA VAL A 129 10.58 8.77 -4.09
C VAL A 129 11.93 9.17 -4.69
N LYS A 130 12.41 10.39 -4.44
CA LYS A 130 13.76 10.81 -4.90
C LYS A 130 14.84 10.19 -4.01
N GLU A 131 14.65 10.21 -2.70
CA GLU A 131 15.58 9.61 -1.72
C GLU A 131 15.78 8.12 -1.98
N GLU A 132 14.69 7.37 -2.17
CA GLU A 132 14.72 5.93 -2.49
C GLU A 132 15.48 5.64 -3.79
N LYS A 133 15.35 6.50 -4.82
CA LYS A 133 16.11 6.34 -6.07
C LYS A 133 17.60 6.57 -5.88
N THR A 134 17.98 7.55 -5.07
CA THR A 134 19.39 7.87 -4.81
C THR A 134 20.06 6.74 -4.01
N GLU A 135 19.34 6.12 -3.08
CA GLU A 135 19.81 4.94 -2.35
C GLU A 135 20.01 3.74 -3.30
N GLU A 136 19.04 3.45 -4.18
CA GLU A 136 19.13 2.36 -5.15
C GLU A 136 20.31 2.55 -6.13
N THR A 137 20.52 3.76 -6.66
CA THR A 137 21.68 4.05 -7.54
C THR A 137 23.01 3.90 -6.80
N ASN A 138 23.10 4.41 -5.58
CA ASN A 138 24.33 4.32 -4.79
C ASN A 138 24.66 2.87 -4.35
N SER A 139 23.66 1.99 -4.20
CA SER A 139 23.91 0.56 -3.95
C SER A 139 24.43 -0.18 -5.17
N ILE A 140 23.90 0.13 -6.36
CA ILE A 140 24.31 -0.51 -7.62
C ILE A 140 25.74 -0.09 -7.98
N ASP A 141 26.08 1.19 -7.82
CA ASP A 141 27.43 1.70 -8.09
C ASP A 141 28.48 1.10 -7.13
N LYS A 142 28.09 0.77 -5.90
CA LYS A 142 28.98 0.12 -4.92
C LYS A 142 29.18 -1.38 -5.21
N GLU A 143 28.16 -2.10 -5.65
CA GLU A 143 28.30 -3.51 -6.07
C GLU A 143 29.13 -3.63 -7.36
N ALA A 144 28.92 -2.72 -8.34
CA ALA A 144 29.72 -2.68 -9.56
C ALA A 144 31.20 -2.41 -9.25
N CYS A 145 31.49 -1.39 -8.41
CA CYS A 145 32.86 -1.03 -8.03
C CYS A 145 33.57 -2.12 -7.21
N SER A 146 32.85 -2.92 -6.41
CA SER A 146 33.44 -4.02 -5.64
C SER A 146 33.73 -5.24 -6.52
N SER A 147 32.95 -5.47 -7.57
CA SER A 147 33.16 -6.57 -8.51
C SER A 147 34.33 -6.33 -9.48
N GLU A 148 34.62 -5.07 -9.84
CA GLU A 148 35.77 -4.72 -10.67
C GLU A 148 37.10 -4.89 -9.90
N SER A 149 37.14 -4.58 -8.61
CA SER A 149 38.35 -4.77 -7.78
C SER A 149 38.71 -6.25 -7.56
N GLU A 150 37.72 -7.14 -7.44
CA GLU A 150 37.94 -8.59 -7.29
C GLU A 150 38.46 -9.25 -8.58
N LEU A 151 38.13 -8.68 -9.75
CA LEU A 151 38.63 -9.15 -11.04
C LEU A 151 40.09 -8.72 -11.29
N GLU A 152 40.48 -7.51 -10.87
CA GLU A 152 41.88 -7.04 -10.97
C GLU A 152 42.83 -7.80 -10.03
N GLU A 153 42.40 -8.17 -8.81
CA GLU A 153 43.21 -9.00 -7.90
C GLU A 153 43.41 -10.43 -8.43
N ALA A 154 42.38 -11.03 -9.04
CA ALA A 154 42.46 -12.38 -9.61
C ALA A 154 43.34 -12.48 -10.88
N GLU A 155 43.47 -11.38 -11.64
CA GLU A 155 44.38 -11.30 -12.78
C GLU A 155 45.86 -11.14 -12.36
N TYR A 156 46.12 -10.49 -11.22
CA TYR A 156 47.48 -10.31 -10.69
C TYR A 156 48.05 -11.59 -10.04
N GLU A 157 47.23 -12.44 -9.43
CA GLU A 157 47.68 -13.71 -8.80
C GLU A 157 48.00 -14.84 -9.79
N ASN A 158 47.66 -14.70 -11.08
CA ASN A 158 47.91 -15.71 -12.12
C ASN A 158 49.17 -15.41 -12.99
N GLN A 159 50.03 -14.48 -12.58
CA GLN A 159 51.33 -14.17 -13.21
C GLN A 159 52.50 -14.52 -12.28
#